data_AF-A0A1B8AH89-F1
#
_entry.id   AF-A0A1B8AH89-F1
#
_cell.length_a   1.000
_cell.length_b   1.000
_cell.length_c   1.000
_cell.angle_alpha   90.00
_cell.angle_beta   90.00
_cell.angle_gamma   90.00
#
_symmetry.space_group_name_H-M   'P 1'
#
loop_
_entity.id
_entity.type
_entity.pdbx_description
1 polymer ?
#
loop_
_entity_poly.entity_id
_entity_poly.type
_entity_poly.pdbx_seq_one_letter_code
_entity_poly.pdbx_strand_id
1 'polypeptide(L)'
;MGQEESSMSYSGPPATLTERSLAAVADYIKSGRCKRIVVLTGAGISTAAGIPDFRSPGTGLYANLARLNLPYAEAVFDISYFREHPEPFYVLANELYPGKFHPTVSHAFIALLARKNLLQMLFTQNIDCLERVAGVPSDRIIEAHGSFAKQRCIECKEEYPDDKMKEHVFGGKVPHCDKEGCEGLVKPDIVFFGEPLPKAFDNNTFQVAMADLVLVVGTSLSVYPFAALPGLAQEGKPRVLFNMEQVGQLGSRSDDVMELGDCDSGIRKFADELGWRDELEALWKEIVGDAEADRQNSGREKEAVQDEVERLAAEVGAVVIDDKTDDKTDIKQDTKQDVLSYNEPTKIEEEQSKTEKNNSEPAAAPSSTTAAEDEGKESPKTEQLKPENLEEIEAEAARTESLVTEPPKPQPSKEETLQTDTPTATPAESISKEEESKSKF
;
A
#
# COMPACT_ATOMS: atom_id res chain seq x y z
N MET A 1 -1.53 -8.60 27.17
CA MET A 1 -2.49 -9.72 27.35
C MET A 1 -2.85 -10.25 25.97
N GLY A 2 -3.29 -11.51 25.86
CA GLY A 2 -3.08 -12.33 24.67
C GLY A 2 -3.69 -11.83 23.36
N GLN A 3 -2.94 -12.03 22.27
CA GLN A 3 -3.45 -12.11 20.90
C GLN A 3 -3.26 -13.55 20.41
N GLU A 4 -4.13 -14.43 20.85
CA GLU A 4 -4.49 -15.60 20.03
C GLU A 4 -5.72 -15.16 19.22
N GLU A 5 -5.50 -14.55 18.05
CA GLU A 5 -6.58 -14.41 17.07
C GLU A 5 -6.90 -15.79 16.52
N SER A 6 -7.82 -16.48 17.20
CA SER A 6 -8.39 -17.74 16.75
C SER A 6 -9.09 -17.49 15.41
N SER A 7 -8.45 -17.90 14.32
CA SER A 7 -8.94 -17.64 12.96
C SER A 7 -10.27 -18.38 12.74
N MET A 8 -11.37 -17.65 12.91
CA MET A 8 -12.72 -18.18 12.72
C MET A 8 -13.00 -18.37 11.22
N SER A 9 -12.50 -19.48 10.69
CA SER A 9 -12.87 -19.98 9.36
C SER A 9 -14.33 -20.45 9.36
N TYR A 10 -15.13 -19.95 8.42
CA TYR A 10 -16.52 -20.36 8.32
C TYR A 10 -16.64 -21.79 7.77
N SER A 11 -17.30 -22.66 8.54
CA SER A 11 -17.37 -24.12 8.27
C SER A 11 -18.65 -24.60 7.60
N GLY A 12 -19.67 -23.74 7.43
CA GLY A 12 -20.90 -24.08 6.71
C GLY A 12 -20.73 -24.07 5.17
N PRO A 13 -21.80 -24.36 4.41
CA PRO A 13 -21.83 -24.16 2.95
C PRO A 13 -21.86 -22.67 2.56
N PRO A 14 -21.43 -22.27 1.34
CA PRO A 14 -21.63 -20.92 0.84
C PRO A 14 -23.11 -20.60 0.60
N ALA A 15 -23.47 -19.31 0.55
CA ALA A 15 -24.85 -18.87 0.35
C ALA A 15 -25.16 -18.42 -1.09
N THR A 16 -24.16 -17.90 -1.81
CA THR A 16 -24.29 -17.33 -3.17
C THR A 16 -23.45 -18.07 -4.22
N LEU A 17 -22.28 -18.57 -3.82
CA LEU A 17 -21.40 -19.42 -4.62
C LEU A 17 -21.82 -20.89 -4.54
N THR A 18 -21.38 -21.70 -5.51
CA THR A 18 -21.54 -23.16 -5.46
C THR A 18 -20.55 -23.83 -4.49
N GLU A 19 -19.35 -23.26 -4.37
CA GLU A 19 -18.25 -23.68 -3.49
C GLU A 19 -17.29 -22.51 -3.26
N ARG A 20 -16.33 -22.63 -2.34
CA ARG A 20 -15.31 -21.59 -2.08
C ARG A 20 -14.10 -21.73 -3.02
N SER A 21 -14.32 -21.55 -4.32
CA SER A 21 -13.26 -21.66 -5.34
C SER A 21 -13.26 -20.47 -6.31
N LEU A 22 -12.10 -20.23 -6.94
CA LEU A 22 -11.98 -19.25 -8.02
C LEU A 22 -12.91 -19.59 -9.21
N ALA A 23 -13.09 -20.88 -9.51
CA ALA A 23 -14.02 -21.37 -10.53
C ALA A 23 -15.47 -20.93 -10.22
N ALA A 24 -15.93 -21.10 -8.97
CA ALA A 24 -17.27 -20.68 -8.56
C ALA A 24 -17.47 -19.15 -8.63
N VAL A 25 -16.43 -18.36 -8.30
CA VAL A 25 -16.46 -16.89 -8.48
C VAL A 25 -16.47 -16.52 -9.95
N ALA A 26 -15.68 -17.19 -10.80
CA ALA A 26 -15.69 -16.96 -12.24
C ALA A 26 -17.06 -17.28 -12.84
N ASP A 27 -17.70 -18.39 -12.42
CA ASP A 27 -19.07 -18.74 -12.83
C ASP A 27 -20.11 -17.73 -12.33
N TYR A 28 -19.93 -17.17 -11.12
CA TYR A 28 -20.75 -16.07 -10.62
C TYR A 28 -20.65 -14.83 -11.53
N ILE A 29 -19.45 -14.47 -12.00
CA ILE A 29 -19.25 -13.40 -12.99
C ILE A 29 -19.87 -13.75 -14.35
N LYS A 30 -19.52 -14.92 -14.91
CA LYS A 30 -20.03 -15.42 -16.20
C LYS A 30 -21.55 -15.54 -16.24
N SER A 31 -22.21 -15.76 -15.10
CA SER A 31 -23.68 -15.80 -14.98
C SER A 31 -24.37 -14.45 -15.19
N GLY A 32 -23.63 -13.33 -15.24
CA GLY A 32 -24.18 -11.97 -15.37
C GLY A 32 -24.88 -11.44 -14.11
N ARG A 33 -24.83 -12.19 -13.00
CA ARG A 33 -25.29 -11.75 -11.67
C ARG A 33 -24.36 -10.70 -11.07
N CYS A 34 -23.05 -10.84 -11.29
CA CYS A 34 -22.06 -9.85 -10.89
C CYS A 34 -21.93 -8.75 -11.96
N LYS A 35 -22.20 -7.50 -11.60
CA LYS A 35 -22.04 -6.34 -12.51
C LYS A 35 -21.21 -5.20 -11.91
N ARG A 36 -21.03 -5.21 -10.58
CA ARG A 36 -20.29 -4.19 -9.84
C ARG A 36 -19.19 -4.85 -9.02
N ILE A 37 -17.99 -4.93 -9.58
CA ILE A 37 -16.80 -5.42 -8.87
C ILE A 37 -16.10 -4.22 -8.24
N VAL A 38 -15.91 -4.25 -6.93
CA VAL A 38 -15.03 -3.31 -6.23
C VAL A 38 -13.71 -4.00 -5.95
N VAL A 39 -12.60 -3.32 -6.22
CA VAL A 39 -11.26 -3.83 -5.96
C VAL A 39 -10.60 -2.99 -4.88
N LEU A 40 -9.99 -3.64 -3.89
CA LEU A 40 -9.27 -3.05 -2.77
C LEU A 40 -7.82 -3.52 -2.84
N THR A 41 -6.87 -2.59 -2.98
CA THR A 41 -5.46 -2.91 -3.28
C THR A 41 -4.49 -2.29 -2.28
N GLY A 42 -3.29 -2.88 -2.17
CA GLY A 42 -2.15 -2.33 -1.44
C GLY A 42 -0.82 -2.74 -2.07
N ALA A 43 0.28 -2.54 -1.34
CA ALA A 43 1.63 -2.60 -1.90
C ALA A 43 2.01 -3.97 -2.50
N GLY A 44 1.35 -5.05 -2.08
CA GLY A 44 1.58 -6.41 -2.60
C GLY A 44 1.25 -6.59 -4.08
N ILE A 45 0.48 -5.68 -4.71
CA ILE A 45 0.28 -5.73 -6.17
C ILE A 45 1.44 -5.10 -6.96
N SER A 46 2.33 -4.36 -6.29
CA SER A 46 3.43 -3.60 -6.90
C SER A 46 4.81 -4.23 -6.67
N THR A 47 4.92 -5.30 -5.89
CA THR A 47 6.21 -5.98 -5.58
C THR A 47 6.90 -6.49 -6.84
N ALA A 48 6.19 -7.17 -7.73
CA ALA A 48 6.72 -7.66 -9.00
C ALA A 48 7.17 -6.54 -9.96
N ALA A 49 6.68 -5.30 -9.79
CA ALA A 49 7.17 -4.13 -10.53
C ALA A 49 8.60 -3.72 -10.10
N GLY A 50 9.09 -4.24 -8.97
CA GLY A 50 10.35 -3.84 -8.32
C GLY A 50 10.18 -2.71 -7.31
N ILE A 51 8.94 -2.35 -6.96
CA ILE A 51 8.65 -1.43 -5.85
C ILE A 51 8.67 -2.26 -4.57
N PRO A 52 9.60 -2.03 -3.63
CA PRO A 52 9.55 -2.71 -2.35
C PRO A 52 8.26 -2.30 -1.63
N ASP A 53 7.59 -3.26 -1.00
CA ASP A 53 6.50 -2.92 -0.10
C ASP A 53 7.03 -2.14 1.11
N PHE A 54 6.17 -1.69 2.00
CA PHE A 54 6.63 -0.97 3.18
C PHE A 54 7.27 -1.88 4.23
N ARG A 55 6.77 -3.12 4.41
CA ARG A 55 6.90 -3.89 5.67
C ARG A 55 7.67 -5.20 5.55
N SER A 56 7.95 -5.73 4.36
CA SER A 56 8.63 -7.03 4.24
C SER A 56 10.02 -7.02 4.88
N PRO A 57 10.37 -8.02 5.70
CA PRO A 57 11.71 -8.13 6.28
C PRO A 57 12.80 -8.15 5.20
N GLY A 58 13.85 -7.36 5.39
CA GLY A 58 15.03 -7.33 4.50
C GLY A 58 14.85 -6.58 3.18
N THR A 59 13.70 -6.70 2.51
CA THR A 59 13.44 -6.08 1.20
C THR A 59 12.59 -4.81 1.27
N GLY A 60 11.71 -4.69 2.28
CA GLY A 60 10.78 -3.58 2.42
C GLY A 60 11.45 -2.23 2.60
N LEU A 61 10.73 -1.17 2.24
CA LEU A 61 11.22 0.21 2.26
C LEU A 61 11.77 0.61 3.63
N TYR A 62 11.10 0.21 4.72
CA TYR A 62 11.53 0.49 6.08
C TYR A 62 12.87 -0.14 6.47
N ALA A 63 13.24 -1.30 5.92
CA ALA A 63 14.57 -1.88 6.14
C ALA A 63 15.68 -1.02 5.48
N ASN A 64 15.40 -0.50 4.28
CA ASN A 64 16.31 0.35 3.51
C ASN A 64 16.43 1.79 4.04
N LEU A 65 15.51 2.22 4.91
CA LEU A 65 15.49 3.55 5.53
C LEU A 65 16.39 3.69 6.76
N ALA A 66 17.00 2.60 7.26
CA ALA A 66 17.92 2.62 8.40
C ALA A 66 19.08 3.63 8.26
N ARG A 67 19.53 3.89 7.02
CA ARG A 67 20.56 4.91 6.71
C ARG A 67 20.17 6.36 7.02
N LEU A 68 18.87 6.66 7.15
CA LEU A 68 18.36 8.02 7.40
C LEU A 68 18.29 8.37 8.89
N ASN A 69 18.68 7.45 9.80
CA ASN A 69 18.73 7.66 11.25
C ASN A 69 17.38 8.18 11.83
N LEU A 70 16.28 7.62 11.33
CA LEU A 70 14.92 7.91 11.79
C LEU A 70 14.67 7.32 13.19
N PRO A 71 13.80 7.93 14.02
CA PRO A 71 13.47 7.40 15.35
C PRO A 71 12.70 6.06 15.28
N TYR A 72 11.94 5.86 14.21
CA TYR A 72 11.25 4.65 13.79
C TYR A 72 10.98 4.77 12.28
N ALA A 73 10.75 3.67 11.56
CA ALA A 73 10.82 3.69 10.11
C ALA A 73 9.65 4.44 9.43
N GLU A 74 8.47 4.40 10.04
CA GLU A 74 7.27 5.13 9.61
C GLU A 74 7.41 6.66 9.72
N ALA A 75 8.39 7.18 10.50
CA ALA A 75 8.52 8.61 10.80
C ALA A 75 8.71 9.48 9.55
N VAL A 76 9.30 8.95 8.47
CA VAL A 76 9.45 9.67 7.19
C VAL A 76 8.09 10.00 6.52
N PHE A 77 7.02 9.32 6.93
CA PHE A 77 5.65 9.56 6.51
C PHE A 77 4.76 10.08 7.66
N ASP A 78 5.32 10.58 8.77
CA ASP A 78 4.56 11.25 9.83
C ASP A 78 4.53 12.77 9.60
N ILE A 79 3.35 13.39 9.68
CA ILE A 79 3.20 14.82 9.37
C ILE A 79 3.85 15.74 10.40
N SER A 80 3.97 15.29 11.65
CA SER A 80 4.62 16.03 12.73
C SER A 80 6.14 15.98 12.54
N TYR A 81 6.68 14.78 12.30
CA TYR A 81 8.10 14.59 12.00
C TYR A 81 8.52 15.37 10.74
N PHE A 82 7.72 15.31 9.67
CA PHE A 82 7.99 16.05 8.43
C PHE A 82 8.04 17.58 8.60
N ARG A 83 7.31 18.14 9.57
CA ARG A 83 7.34 19.58 9.88
C ARG A 83 8.63 20.03 10.54
N GLU A 84 9.28 19.14 11.29
CA GLU A 84 10.54 19.40 12.00
C GLU A 84 11.76 18.96 11.18
N HIS A 85 11.62 17.87 10.42
CA HIS A 85 12.66 17.18 9.65
C HIS A 85 12.12 16.76 8.26
N PRO A 86 11.91 17.70 7.33
CA PRO A 86 11.43 17.40 5.98
C PRO A 86 12.47 16.71 5.07
N GLU A 87 13.76 16.88 5.33
CA GLU A 87 14.85 16.43 4.43
C GLU A 87 14.87 14.92 4.15
N PRO A 88 14.68 14.01 5.14
CA PRO A 88 14.64 12.57 4.90
C PRO A 88 13.56 12.16 3.89
N PHE A 89 12.41 12.86 3.88
CA PHE A 89 11.37 12.60 2.90
C PHE A 89 11.81 12.99 1.49
N TYR A 90 12.49 14.13 1.27
CA TYR A 90 12.91 14.51 -0.09
C TYR A 90 14.06 13.68 -0.63
N VAL A 91 14.94 13.15 0.24
CA VAL A 91 15.92 12.12 -0.15
C VAL A 91 15.20 10.88 -0.69
N LEU A 92 14.16 10.43 0.03
CA LEU A 92 13.34 9.28 -0.37
C LEU A 92 12.46 9.56 -1.60
N ALA A 93 11.88 10.75 -1.72
CA ALA A 93 10.97 11.12 -2.82
C ALA A 93 11.64 11.08 -4.19
N ASN A 94 12.96 11.31 -4.26
CA ASN A 94 13.75 11.15 -5.49
C ASN A 94 13.86 9.67 -5.90
N GLU A 95 13.98 8.76 -4.93
CA GLU A 95 14.01 7.31 -5.18
C GLU A 95 12.63 6.80 -5.60
N LEU A 96 11.56 7.24 -4.94
CA LEU A 96 10.16 6.88 -5.24
C LEU A 96 9.55 7.61 -6.45
N TYR A 97 10.25 8.56 -7.07
CA TYR A 97 9.65 9.43 -8.09
C TYR A 97 9.06 8.63 -9.28
N PRO A 98 7.82 8.90 -9.72
CA PRO A 98 7.14 8.12 -10.76
C PRO A 98 7.90 8.02 -12.10
N GLY A 99 7.67 6.92 -12.81
CA GLY A 99 8.21 6.68 -14.17
C GLY A 99 9.37 5.68 -14.27
N LYS A 100 9.80 5.07 -13.15
CA LYS A 100 10.82 4.00 -13.13
C LYS A 100 10.24 2.58 -13.17
N PHE A 101 8.98 2.44 -12.75
CA PHE A 101 8.30 1.18 -12.53
C PHE A 101 7.14 1.02 -13.52
N HIS A 102 6.78 -0.23 -13.84
CA HIS A 102 5.72 -0.55 -14.79
C HIS A 102 4.65 -1.42 -14.13
N PRO A 103 3.38 -1.33 -14.56
CA PRO A 103 2.28 -2.14 -14.03
C PRO A 103 2.55 -3.66 -14.04
N THR A 104 2.04 -4.34 -13.02
CA THR A 104 2.07 -5.80 -12.90
C THR A 104 0.85 -6.44 -13.58
N VAL A 105 0.75 -7.78 -13.57
CA VAL A 105 -0.42 -8.48 -14.13
C VAL A 105 -1.67 -8.16 -13.31
N SER A 106 -1.55 -8.00 -12.00
CA SER A 106 -2.63 -7.56 -11.11
C SER A 106 -3.20 -6.19 -11.54
N HIS A 107 -2.34 -5.24 -11.89
CA HIS A 107 -2.76 -3.93 -12.41
C HIS A 107 -3.45 -4.04 -13.78
N ALA A 108 -2.89 -4.83 -14.70
CA ALA A 108 -3.48 -5.07 -16.02
C ALA A 108 -4.86 -5.77 -15.92
N PHE A 109 -5.07 -6.64 -14.93
CA PHE A 109 -6.37 -7.26 -14.67
C PHE A 109 -7.42 -6.25 -14.21
N ILE A 110 -7.05 -5.27 -13.37
CA ILE A 110 -7.98 -4.20 -12.96
C ILE A 110 -8.35 -3.31 -14.16
N ALA A 111 -7.39 -3.02 -15.03
CA ALA A 111 -7.66 -2.34 -16.30
C ALA A 111 -8.56 -3.19 -17.23
N LEU A 112 -8.40 -4.52 -17.24
CA LEU A 112 -9.26 -5.42 -17.99
C LEU A 112 -10.70 -5.44 -17.45
N LEU A 113 -10.89 -5.41 -16.13
CA LEU A 113 -12.20 -5.26 -15.49
C LEU A 113 -12.89 -3.94 -15.89
N ALA A 114 -12.12 -2.86 -16.04
CA ALA A 114 -12.63 -1.59 -16.56
C ALA A 114 -13.01 -1.68 -18.04
N ARG A 115 -12.12 -2.24 -18.91
CA ARG A 115 -12.40 -2.47 -20.34
C ARG A 115 -13.65 -3.35 -20.56
N LYS A 116 -13.93 -4.29 -19.65
CA LYS A 116 -15.13 -5.15 -19.67
C LYS A 116 -16.37 -4.55 -18.98
N ASN A 117 -16.32 -3.30 -18.51
CA ASN A 117 -17.41 -2.61 -17.79
C ASN A 117 -17.88 -3.33 -16.50
N LEU A 118 -16.97 -4.04 -15.81
CA LEU A 118 -17.25 -4.73 -14.54
C LEU A 118 -16.68 -4.00 -13.33
N LEU A 119 -15.65 -3.16 -13.51
CA LEU A 119 -15.08 -2.36 -12.43
C LEU A 119 -16.05 -1.25 -12.01
N GLN A 120 -16.59 -1.36 -10.79
CA GLN A 120 -17.39 -0.31 -10.16
C GLN A 120 -16.50 0.79 -9.60
N MET A 121 -15.49 0.40 -8.80
CA MET A 121 -14.53 1.30 -8.17
C MET A 121 -13.28 0.52 -7.74
N LEU A 122 -12.11 1.14 -7.88
CA LEU A 122 -10.84 0.70 -7.32
C LEU A 122 -10.49 1.60 -6.14
N PHE A 123 -10.23 1.03 -4.97
CA PHE A 123 -9.60 1.73 -3.86
C PHE A 123 -8.17 1.20 -3.74
N THR A 124 -7.19 2.12 -3.75
CA THR A 124 -5.78 1.78 -3.61
C THR A 124 -5.16 2.48 -2.41
N GLN A 125 -4.33 1.75 -1.67
CA GLN A 125 -3.44 2.31 -0.65
C GLN A 125 -2.09 2.75 -1.23
N ASN A 126 -1.84 2.46 -2.52
CA ASN A 126 -0.58 2.75 -3.19
C ASN A 126 -0.55 4.20 -3.64
N ILE A 127 0.67 4.72 -3.72
CA ILE A 127 0.98 6.10 -4.15
C ILE A 127 1.77 6.12 -5.47
N ASP A 128 2.10 4.94 -6.00
CA ASP A 128 2.97 4.72 -7.18
C ASP A 128 2.32 5.06 -8.53
N CYS A 129 0.98 5.25 -8.54
CA CYS A 129 0.15 5.56 -9.70
C CYS A 129 0.11 4.49 -10.79
N LEU A 130 0.56 3.26 -10.54
CA LEU A 130 0.63 2.20 -11.55
C LEU A 130 -0.76 1.78 -12.06
N GLU A 131 -1.83 2.00 -11.30
CA GLU A 131 -3.22 1.78 -11.72
C GLU A 131 -3.60 2.73 -12.87
N ARG A 132 -3.13 3.99 -12.81
CA ARG A 132 -3.32 4.97 -13.89
C ARG A 132 -2.51 4.58 -15.12
N VAL A 133 -1.27 4.13 -14.93
CA VAL A 133 -0.37 3.69 -16.02
C VAL A 133 -0.92 2.45 -16.72
N ALA A 134 -1.57 1.54 -16.00
CA ALA A 134 -2.29 0.39 -16.57
C ALA A 134 -3.53 0.77 -17.39
N GLY A 135 -3.97 2.03 -17.35
CA GLY A 135 -5.14 2.52 -18.07
C GLY A 135 -6.46 2.33 -17.33
N VAL A 136 -6.47 2.19 -16.00
CA VAL A 136 -7.71 2.27 -15.22
C VAL A 136 -8.26 3.71 -15.32
N PRO A 137 -9.56 3.91 -15.66
CA PRO A 137 -10.16 5.24 -15.77
C PRO A 137 -10.07 6.03 -14.46
N SER A 138 -9.67 7.30 -14.53
CA SER A 138 -9.43 8.13 -13.34
C SER A 138 -10.67 8.42 -12.49
N ASP A 139 -11.87 8.33 -13.06
CA ASP A 139 -13.16 8.40 -12.35
C ASP A 139 -13.49 7.13 -11.56
N ARG A 140 -12.69 6.06 -11.74
CA ARG A 140 -12.82 4.75 -11.09
C ARG A 140 -11.72 4.44 -10.09
N ILE A 141 -10.81 5.38 -9.81
CA ILE A 141 -9.70 5.21 -8.86
C ILE A 141 -9.92 6.13 -7.65
N ILE A 142 -9.92 5.55 -6.47
CA ILE A 142 -9.82 6.23 -5.17
C ILE A 142 -8.44 5.93 -4.59
N GLU A 143 -7.54 6.90 -4.75
CA GLU A 143 -6.21 6.92 -4.12
C GLU A 143 -6.38 7.26 -2.64
N ALA A 144 -6.57 6.23 -1.79
CA ALA A 144 -6.92 6.41 -0.39
C ALA A 144 -5.81 7.09 0.41
N HIS A 145 -4.55 6.80 0.07
CA HIS A 145 -3.37 7.48 0.61
C HIS A 145 -2.83 8.57 -0.33
N GLY A 146 -3.65 9.04 -1.28
CA GLY A 146 -3.25 10.06 -2.25
C GLY A 146 -2.19 9.57 -3.24
N SER A 147 -1.47 10.49 -3.89
CA SER A 147 -0.52 10.13 -4.96
C SER A 147 0.54 11.19 -5.24
N PHE A 148 1.60 10.79 -5.94
CA PHE A 148 2.63 11.70 -6.48
C PHE A 148 2.17 12.51 -7.71
N ALA A 149 0.90 12.40 -8.13
CA ALA A 149 0.38 13.06 -9.33
C ALA A 149 0.15 14.58 -9.18
N LYS A 150 0.18 15.09 -7.94
CA LYS A 150 0.01 16.50 -7.56
C LYS A 150 0.78 16.78 -6.27
N GLN A 151 0.95 18.06 -5.94
CA GLN A 151 1.58 18.54 -4.69
C GLN A 151 0.92 19.81 -4.18
N ARG A 152 0.89 19.98 -2.86
CA ARG A 152 0.27 21.13 -2.17
C ARG A 152 1.09 21.60 -0.97
N CYS A 153 0.95 22.89 -0.64
CA CYS A 153 1.40 23.42 0.64
C CYS A 153 0.64 22.74 1.79
N ILE A 154 1.35 22.27 2.83
CA ILE A 154 0.72 21.60 3.97
C ILE A 154 -0.17 22.55 4.80
N GLU A 155 0.08 23.86 4.74
CA GLU A 155 -0.68 24.87 5.48
C GLU A 155 -1.87 25.41 4.68
N CYS A 156 -1.60 26.16 3.62
CA CYS A 156 -2.65 26.88 2.88
C CYS A 156 -3.34 26.05 1.79
N LYS A 157 -2.88 24.80 1.57
CA LYS A 157 -3.36 23.85 0.54
C LYS A 157 -3.33 24.36 -0.91
N GLU A 158 -2.55 25.42 -1.18
CA GLU A 158 -2.28 25.90 -2.53
C GLU A 158 -1.56 24.81 -3.35
N GLU A 159 -1.97 24.63 -4.60
CA GLU A 159 -1.36 23.65 -5.51
C GLU A 159 -0.02 24.18 -6.04
N TYR A 160 1.00 23.33 -6.04
CA TYR A 160 2.36 23.72 -6.40
C TYR A 160 2.76 23.14 -7.77
N PRO A 161 3.51 23.87 -8.61
CA PRO A 161 3.84 23.41 -9.96
C PRO A 161 4.71 22.13 -10.00
N ASP A 162 4.36 21.24 -10.92
CA ASP A 162 5.02 19.95 -11.18
C ASP A 162 6.51 20.08 -11.53
N ASP A 163 6.83 21.06 -12.38
CA ASP A 163 8.18 21.37 -12.85
C ASP A 163 9.07 21.83 -11.71
N LYS A 164 8.58 22.77 -10.88
CA LYS A 164 9.27 23.20 -9.65
C LYS A 164 9.45 22.04 -8.67
N MET A 165 8.43 21.22 -8.45
CA MET A 165 8.54 20.07 -7.54
C MET A 165 9.63 19.10 -8.01
N LYS A 166 9.74 18.84 -9.32
CA LYS A 166 10.82 18.03 -9.90
C LYS A 166 12.19 18.63 -9.63
N GLU A 167 12.38 19.93 -9.86
CA GLU A 167 13.66 20.60 -9.56
C GLU A 167 14.06 20.49 -8.07
N HIS A 168 13.09 20.60 -7.16
CA HIS A 168 13.29 20.44 -5.74
C HIS A 168 13.65 19.00 -5.33
N VAL A 169 12.87 18.01 -5.79
CA VAL A 169 13.10 16.59 -5.48
C VAL A 169 14.42 16.09 -6.06
N PHE A 170 14.68 16.30 -7.35
CA PHE A 170 15.95 15.88 -7.98
C PHE A 170 17.16 16.69 -7.47
N GLY A 171 16.94 17.91 -6.99
CA GLY A 171 17.96 18.74 -6.35
C GLY A 171 18.21 18.43 -4.87
N GLY A 172 17.41 17.56 -4.23
CA GLY A 172 17.49 17.28 -2.80
C GLY A 172 17.17 18.49 -1.91
N LYS A 173 16.28 19.39 -2.37
CA LYS A 173 15.94 20.66 -1.71
C LYS A 173 14.50 20.68 -1.23
N VAL A 174 14.28 21.11 0.01
CA VAL A 174 12.94 21.27 0.59
C VAL A 174 12.18 22.44 -0.09
N PRO A 175 11.06 22.18 -0.80
CA PRO A 175 10.21 23.20 -1.39
C PRO A 175 9.32 23.88 -0.33
N HIS A 176 9.14 25.18 -0.52
CA HIS A 176 8.28 26.05 0.29
C HIS A 176 7.20 26.67 -0.60
N CYS A 177 6.11 27.15 -0.01
CA CYS A 177 5.00 27.70 -0.75
C CYS A 177 5.39 29.01 -1.48
N ASP A 178 4.99 29.14 -2.76
CA ASP A 178 5.17 30.37 -3.55
C ASP A 178 4.17 31.48 -3.16
N LYS A 179 3.17 31.18 -2.31
CA LYS A 179 2.07 32.10 -1.99
C LYS A 179 2.53 33.17 -1.01
N GLU A 180 2.38 34.44 -1.38
CA GLU A 180 2.75 35.58 -0.52
C GLU A 180 2.13 35.45 0.88
N GLY A 181 2.98 35.55 1.91
CA GLY A 181 2.59 35.41 3.32
C GLY A 181 2.42 33.96 3.81
N CYS A 182 2.76 32.94 3.02
CA CYS A 182 2.78 31.55 3.46
C CYS A 182 4.18 30.94 3.34
N GLU A 183 4.80 30.64 4.48
CA GLU A 183 6.12 29.97 4.54
C GLU A 183 6.01 28.44 4.68
N GLY A 184 4.82 27.88 4.43
CA GLY A 184 4.54 26.46 4.64
C GLY A 184 5.26 25.54 3.64
N LEU A 185 5.74 24.40 4.14
CA LEU A 185 6.33 23.32 3.34
C LEU A 185 5.35 22.80 2.28
N VAL A 186 5.85 22.28 1.16
CA VAL A 186 5.03 21.74 0.06
C VAL A 186 5.37 20.28 -0.20
N LYS A 187 4.46 19.34 0.02
CA LYS A 187 4.71 17.93 -0.32
C LYS A 187 3.78 17.44 -1.44
N PRO A 188 4.11 16.32 -2.11
CA PRO A 188 3.15 15.57 -2.92
C PRO A 188 1.84 15.31 -2.15
N ASP A 189 0.74 15.17 -2.87
CA ASP A 189 -0.61 14.92 -2.35
C ASP A 189 -0.78 13.48 -1.80
N ILE A 190 0.27 12.93 -1.18
CA ILE A 190 0.27 11.67 -0.44
C ILE A 190 -0.10 11.91 1.02
N VAL A 191 -0.91 11.02 1.61
CA VAL A 191 -1.40 11.14 2.99
C VAL A 191 -0.32 10.66 3.95
N PHE A 192 0.08 11.52 4.89
CA PHE A 192 0.98 11.15 5.98
C PHE A 192 0.20 10.66 7.20
N PHE A 193 0.84 9.88 8.08
CA PHE A 193 0.32 9.59 9.41
C PHE A 193 0.04 10.91 10.14
N GLY A 194 -1.15 11.02 10.74
CA GLY A 194 -1.68 12.26 11.32
C GLY A 194 -2.47 13.15 10.35
N GLU A 195 -2.46 12.91 9.04
CA GLU A 195 -3.34 13.60 8.09
C GLU A 195 -4.66 12.83 7.86
N PRO A 196 -5.77 13.53 7.57
CA PRO A 196 -7.00 12.90 7.10
C PRO A 196 -6.85 12.37 5.67
N LEU A 197 -7.53 11.25 5.37
CA LEU A 197 -7.64 10.75 4.01
C LEU A 197 -8.39 11.74 3.10
N PRO A 198 -8.24 11.65 1.76
CA PRO A 198 -8.94 12.54 0.84
C PRO A 198 -10.46 12.34 0.96
N LYS A 199 -11.25 13.42 0.90
CA LYS A 199 -12.73 13.34 0.95
C LYS A 199 -13.34 12.39 -0.09
N ALA A 200 -12.63 12.14 -1.19
CA ALA A 200 -13.02 11.15 -2.20
C ALA A 200 -13.12 9.72 -1.63
N PHE A 201 -12.34 9.38 -0.60
CA PHE A 201 -12.42 8.12 0.13
C PHE A 201 -13.78 7.99 0.83
N ASP A 202 -14.05 8.85 1.81
CA ASP A 202 -15.29 8.83 2.60
C ASP A 202 -16.54 8.85 1.71
N ASN A 203 -16.54 9.79 0.75
CA ASN A 203 -17.64 9.99 -0.20
C ASN A 203 -17.92 8.78 -1.10
N ASN A 204 -17.00 7.82 -1.24
CA ASN A 204 -17.18 6.64 -2.09
C ASN A 204 -17.23 5.31 -1.32
N THR A 205 -16.99 5.27 0.00
CA THR A 205 -17.05 4.02 0.80
C THR A 205 -18.34 3.21 0.58
N PHE A 206 -19.47 3.88 0.34
CA PHE A 206 -20.76 3.24 0.03
C PHE A 206 -20.73 2.34 -1.23
N GLN A 207 -19.80 2.57 -2.16
CA GLN A 207 -19.63 1.75 -3.37
C GLN A 207 -19.32 0.29 -3.00
N VAL A 208 -18.61 0.04 -1.90
CA VAL A 208 -18.31 -1.31 -1.41
C VAL A 208 -19.59 -2.03 -0.95
N ALA A 209 -20.50 -1.31 -0.27
CA ALA A 209 -21.80 -1.84 0.13
C ALA A 209 -22.75 -2.08 -1.07
N MET A 210 -22.51 -1.42 -2.21
CA MET A 210 -23.24 -1.67 -3.47
C MET A 210 -22.61 -2.78 -4.32
N ALA A 211 -21.43 -3.29 -3.98
CA ALA A 211 -20.71 -4.28 -4.78
C ALA A 211 -21.49 -5.60 -4.91
N ASP A 212 -21.36 -6.24 -6.06
CA ASP A 212 -21.76 -7.64 -6.24
C ASP A 212 -20.65 -8.62 -5.84
N LEU A 213 -19.40 -8.16 -5.91
CA LEU A 213 -18.17 -8.89 -5.59
C LEU A 213 -17.12 -7.88 -5.11
N VAL A 214 -16.39 -8.23 -4.05
CA VAL A 214 -15.22 -7.46 -3.60
C VAL A 214 -13.96 -8.29 -3.79
N LEU A 215 -12.98 -7.75 -4.53
CA LEU A 215 -11.64 -8.33 -4.65
C LEU A 215 -10.71 -7.57 -3.72
N VAL A 216 -9.93 -8.29 -2.91
CA VAL A 216 -8.91 -7.74 -2.02
C VAL A 216 -7.57 -8.31 -2.44
N VAL A 217 -6.63 -7.47 -2.85
CA VAL A 217 -5.41 -7.89 -3.56
C VAL A 217 -4.18 -7.22 -2.93
N GLY A 218 -3.22 -8.01 -2.46
CA GLY A 218 -1.90 -7.54 -2.03
C GLY A 218 -1.91 -6.51 -0.89
N THR A 219 -2.63 -6.77 0.20
CA THR A 219 -2.69 -5.85 1.34
C THR A 219 -2.78 -6.57 2.69
N SER A 220 -2.09 -6.04 3.70
CA SER A 220 -2.15 -6.54 5.09
C SER A 220 -3.42 -6.12 5.86
N LEU A 221 -4.26 -5.24 5.30
CA LEU A 221 -5.44 -4.64 5.94
C LEU A 221 -5.16 -4.08 7.36
N SER A 222 -3.96 -3.57 7.64
CA SER A 222 -3.57 -3.11 8.98
C SER A 222 -3.78 -1.60 9.21
N VAL A 223 -4.08 -0.83 8.16
CA VAL A 223 -4.20 0.64 8.23
C VAL A 223 -5.66 1.05 8.13
N TYR A 224 -6.16 1.71 9.17
CA TYR A 224 -7.51 2.29 9.19
C TYR A 224 -7.52 3.70 8.61
N PRO A 225 -8.61 4.14 7.97
CA PRO A 225 -9.91 3.45 7.83
C PRO A 225 -9.98 2.41 6.70
N PHE A 226 -8.95 2.28 5.85
CA PHE A 226 -8.97 1.36 4.69
C PHE A 226 -9.27 -0.10 5.06
N ALA A 227 -8.68 -0.58 6.15
CA ALA A 227 -8.89 -1.91 6.73
C ALA A 227 -10.37 -2.28 6.95
N ALA A 228 -11.26 -1.30 7.15
CA ALA A 228 -12.68 -1.53 7.37
C ALA A 228 -13.47 -1.79 6.08
N LEU A 229 -12.96 -1.41 4.90
CA LEU A 229 -13.70 -1.49 3.63
C LEU A 229 -14.23 -2.91 3.32
N PRO A 230 -13.47 -4.02 3.46
CA PRO A 230 -13.99 -5.36 3.20
C PRO A 230 -15.14 -5.78 4.12
N GLY A 231 -15.31 -5.11 5.27
CA GLY A 231 -16.44 -5.30 6.18
C GLY A 231 -17.74 -4.69 5.66
N LEU A 232 -17.67 -3.63 4.86
CA LEU A 232 -18.82 -2.90 4.30
C LEU A 232 -19.56 -3.67 3.20
N ALA A 233 -18.94 -4.70 2.62
CA ALA A 233 -19.60 -5.61 1.68
C ALA A 233 -20.84 -6.24 2.34
N GLN A 234 -21.96 -6.32 1.62
CA GLN A 234 -23.19 -6.94 2.15
C GLN A 234 -23.00 -8.43 2.41
N GLU A 235 -23.75 -8.97 3.38
CA GLU A 235 -23.74 -10.40 3.67
C GLU A 235 -24.24 -11.21 2.47
N GLY A 236 -23.62 -12.36 2.21
CA GLY A 236 -23.87 -13.16 1.00
C GLY A 236 -23.36 -12.55 -0.32
N LYS A 237 -22.66 -11.39 -0.29
CA LYS A 237 -21.83 -10.95 -1.43
C LYS A 237 -20.44 -11.55 -1.30
N PRO A 238 -19.92 -12.26 -2.31
CA PRO A 238 -18.60 -12.87 -2.21
C PRO A 238 -17.48 -11.84 -2.02
N ARG A 239 -16.48 -12.23 -1.24
CA ARG A 239 -15.21 -11.49 -1.10
C ARG A 239 -14.08 -12.44 -1.46
N VAL A 240 -13.12 -11.99 -2.27
CA VAL A 240 -11.99 -12.82 -2.70
C VAL A 240 -10.68 -12.16 -2.30
N LEU A 241 -9.87 -12.88 -1.55
CA LEU A 241 -8.52 -12.48 -1.19
C LEU A 241 -7.51 -13.09 -2.16
N PHE A 242 -6.61 -12.26 -2.69
CA PHE A 242 -5.37 -12.65 -3.36
C PHE A 242 -4.21 -12.02 -2.57
N ASN A 243 -3.50 -12.81 -1.76
CA ASN A 243 -2.45 -12.29 -0.87
C ASN A 243 -1.56 -13.43 -0.36
N MET A 244 -0.32 -13.14 0.07
CA MET A 244 0.58 -14.17 0.62
C MET A 244 0.01 -14.84 1.89
N GLU A 245 -0.71 -14.07 2.71
CA GLU A 245 -1.27 -14.49 3.99
C GLU A 245 -2.76 -14.13 4.14
N GLN A 246 -3.47 -14.82 5.03
CA GLN A 246 -4.84 -14.46 5.41
C GLN A 246 -4.83 -13.16 6.24
N VAL A 247 -5.68 -12.20 5.88
CA VAL A 247 -5.67 -10.84 6.48
C VAL A 247 -7.06 -10.39 6.93
N GLY A 248 -7.09 -9.66 8.05
CA GLY A 248 -8.31 -9.15 8.65
C GLY A 248 -9.35 -10.25 8.89
N GLN A 249 -10.61 -9.96 8.54
CA GLN A 249 -11.74 -10.89 8.74
C GLN A 249 -12.10 -11.69 7.47
N LEU A 250 -11.18 -11.85 6.51
CA LEU A 250 -11.46 -12.66 5.31
C LEU A 250 -11.32 -14.15 5.63
N GLY A 251 -12.23 -14.97 5.08
CA GLY A 251 -12.40 -16.39 5.43
C GLY A 251 -13.45 -16.64 6.54
N SER A 252 -14.01 -15.57 7.13
CA SER A 252 -15.03 -15.65 8.19
C SER A 252 -16.48 -15.63 7.72
N ARG A 253 -16.73 -15.31 6.44
CA ARG A 253 -18.08 -15.33 5.84
C ARG A 253 -18.29 -16.53 4.93
N SER A 254 -19.56 -16.85 4.69
CA SER A 254 -19.97 -18.03 3.93
C SER A 254 -19.47 -18.05 2.48
N ASP A 255 -19.41 -16.91 1.81
CA ASP A 255 -18.96 -16.74 0.42
C ASP A 255 -17.55 -16.12 0.30
N ASP A 256 -16.74 -16.15 1.35
CA ASP A 256 -15.33 -15.75 1.25
C ASP A 256 -14.52 -16.83 0.49
N VAL A 257 -13.63 -16.38 -0.41
CA VAL A 257 -12.64 -17.22 -1.10
C VAL A 257 -11.26 -16.64 -0.87
N MET A 258 -10.25 -17.49 -0.68
CA MET A 258 -8.87 -17.06 -0.45
C MET A 258 -7.93 -17.84 -1.38
N GLU A 259 -7.27 -17.12 -2.26
CA GLU A 259 -6.17 -17.60 -3.09
C GLU A 259 -4.87 -17.10 -2.45
N LEU A 260 -4.21 -17.97 -1.68
CA LEU A 260 -3.01 -17.61 -0.93
C LEU A 260 -1.74 -17.83 -1.76
N GLY A 261 -0.84 -16.84 -1.73
CA GLY A 261 0.42 -16.78 -2.47
C GLY A 261 0.56 -15.50 -3.30
N ASP A 262 1.46 -15.53 -4.28
CA ASP A 262 1.73 -14.40 -5.18
C ASP A 262 0.45 -13.90 -5.89
N CYS A 263 0.23 -12.58 -5.82
CA CYS A 263 -0.94 -11.92 -6.38
C CYS A 263 -1.04 -12.12 -7.89
N ASP A 264 0.05 -11.95 -8.64
CA ASP A 264 0.03 -12.07 -10.09
C ASP A 264 -0.26 -13.52 -10.54
N SER A 265 0.27 -14.51 -9.81
CA SER A 265 -0.01 -15.93 -10.04
C SER A 265 -1.47 -16.29 -9.70
N GLY A 266 -2.03 -15.76 -8.60
CA GLY A 266 -3.44 -15.96 -8.24
C GLY A 266 -4.39 -15.31 -9.24
N ILE A 267 -4.11 -14.07 -9.67
CA ILE A 267 -4.86 -13.35 -10.71
C ILE A 267 -4.79 -14.09 -12.05
N ARG A 268 -3.64 -14.67 -12.40
CA ARG A 268 -3.49 -15.53 -13.60
C ARG A 268 -4.40 -16.76 -13.54
N LYS A 269 -4.43 -17.51 -12.44
CA LYS A 269 -5.37 -18.63 -12.24
C LYS A 269 -6.82 -18.17 -12.37
N PHE A 270 -7.18 -17.03 -11.77
CA PHE A 270 -8.54 -16.49 -11.87
C PHE A 270 -8.90 -16.06 -13.30
N ALA A 271 -7.94 -15.52 -14.07
CA ALA A 271 -8.10 -15.24 -15.48
C ALA A 271 -8.24 -16.51 -16.34
N ASP A 272 -7.59 -17.62 -15.95
CA ASP A 272 -7.79 -18.93 -16.58
C ASP A 272 -9.25 -19.40 -16.38
N GLU A 273 -9.79 -19.35 -15.15
CA GLU A 273 -11.19 -19.72 -14.81
C GLU A 273 -12.25 -18.82 -15.49
N LEU A 274 -11.91 -17.56 -15.74
CA LEU A 274 -12.73 -16.60 -16.49
C LEU A 274 -12.64 -16.80 -18.01
N GLY A 275 -11.64 -17.53 -18.50
CA GLY A 275 -11.33 -17.64 -19.93
C GLY A 275 -10.73 -16.36 -20.52
N TRP A 276 -10.08 -15.53 -19.71
CA TRP A 276 -9.52 -14.22 -20.09
C TRP A 276 -7.99 -14.21 -20.12
N ARG A 277 -7.32 -15.36 -19.94
CA ARG A 277 -5.86 -15.43 -19.77
C ARG A 277 -5.08 -14.79 -20.91
N ASP A 278 -5.37 -15.19 -22.15
CA ASP A 278 -4.66 -14.69 -23.33
C ASP A 278 -4.89 -13.18 -23.51
N GLU A 279 -6.10 -12.71 -23.21
CA GLU A 279 -6.46 -11.28 -23.27
C GLU A 279 -5.74 -10.46 -22.18
N LEU A 280 -5.58 -11.03 -20.98
CA LEU A 280 -4.84 -10.42 -19.88
C LEU A 280 -3.34 -10.33 -20.17
N GLU A 281 -2.70 -11.42 -20.61
CA GLU A 281 -1.27 -11.41 -20.92
C GLU A 281 -0.97 -10.51 -22.14
N ALA A 282 -1.86 -10.49 -23.14
CA ALA A 282 -1.75 -9.58 -24.28
C ALA A 282 -1.89 -8.10 -23.86
N LEU A 283 -2.87 -7.78 -23.01
CA LEU A 283 -3.04 -6.43 -22.45
C LEU A 283 -1.84 -6.00 -21.60
N TRP A 284 -1.35 -6.88 -20.72
CA TRP A 284 -0.21 -6.55 -19.88
C TRP A 284 1.04 -6.28 -20.74
N LYS A 285 1.32 -7.12 -21.74
CA LYS A 285 2.40 -6.91 -22.72
C LYS A 285 2.20 -5.66 -23.59
N GLU A 286 0.95 -5.29 -23.93
CA GLU A 286 0.61 -4.02 -24.59
C GLU A 286 1.03 -2.81 -23.72
N ILE A 287 0.80 -2.89 -22.41
CA ILE A 287 1.09 -1.81 -21.44
C ILE A 287 2.59 -1.68 -21.16
N VAL A 288 3.30 -2.79 -20.93
CA VAL A 288 4.69 -2.77 -20.41
C VAL A 288 5.77 -3.11 -21.44
N GLY A 289 5.39 -3.78 -22.55
CA GLY A 289 6.32 -4.32 -23.53
C GLY A 289 6.95 -5.65 -23.11
N ASP A 290 7.28 -6.51 -24.08
CA ASP A 290 7.75 -7.89 -23.83
C ASP A 290 8.98 -7.97 -22.91
N ALA A 291 9.96 -7.07 -23.07
CA ALA A 291 11.19 -7.10 -22.28
C ALA A 291 10.96 -6.85 -20.78
N GLU A 292 9.98 -6.00 -20.43
CA GLU A 292 9.60 -5.74 -19.04
C GLU A 292 8.76 -6.90 -18.48
N ALA A 293 7.83 -7.45 -19.28
CA ALA A 293 7.06 -8.62 -18.92
C ALA A 293 7.97 -9.83 -18.59
N ASP A 294 8.98 -10.08 -19.43
CA ASP A 294 9.97 -11.14 -19.21
C ASP A 294 10.85 -10.87 -17.98
N ARG A 295 11.18 -9.60 -17.68
CA ARG A 295 11.89 -9.20 -16.46
C ARG A 295 11.07 -9.48 -15.20
N GLN A 296 9.79 -9.11 -15.18
CA GLN A 296 8.91 -9.37 -14.03
C GLN A 296 8.70 -10.89 -13.82
N ASN A 297 8.47 -11.65 -14.90
CA ASN A 297 8.34 -13.10 -14.84
C ASN A 297 9.61 -13.80 -14.31
N SER A 298 10.79 -13.40 -14.78
CA SER A 298 12.08 -14.00 -14.37
C SER A 298 12.60 -13.51 -13.01
N GLY A 299 12.14 -12.36 -12.53
CA GLY A 299 12.30 -11.94 -11.13
C GLY A 299 11.58 -12.90 -10.19
N ARG A 300 10.28 -13.13 -10.45
CA ARG A 300 9.42 -14.07 -9.69
C ARG A 300 9.97 -15.50 -9.67
N GLU A 301 10.56 -15.99 -10.76
CA GLU A 301 11.17 -17.33 -10.78
C GLU A 301 12.34 -17.46 -9.79
N LYS A 302 13.11 -16.38 -9.55
CA LYS A 302 14.19 -16.39 -8.55
C LYS A 302 13.66 -16.26 -7.14
N GLU A 303 12.65 -15.42 -6.94
CA GLU A 303 11.99 -15.20 -5.65
C GLU A 303 11.32 -16.49 -5.16
N ALA A 304 10.54 -17.18 -6.01
CA ALA A 304 9.93 -18.46 -5.68
C ALA A 304 10.94 -19.58 -5.35
N VAL A 305 12.14 -19.55 -5.97
CA VAL A 305 13.24 -20.46 -5.61
C VAL A 305 13.84 -20.11 -4.25
N GLN A 306 13.96 -18.82 -3.93
CA GLN A 306 14.46 -18.35 -2.63
C GLN A 306 13.47 -18.69 -1.51
N ASP A 307 12.17 -18.42 -1.70
CA ASP A 307 11.10 -18.75 -0.75
C ASP A 307 11.07 -20.24 -0.42
N GLU A 308 11.22 -21.10 -1.44
CA GLU A 308 11.25 -22.56 -1.24
C GLU A 308 12.52 -23.01 -0.49
N VAL A 309 13.67 -22.37 -0.74
CA VAL A 309 14.91 -22.61 0.03
C VAL A 309 14.75 -22.19 1.49
N GLU A 310 14.11 -21.05 1.76
CA GLU A 310 13.85 -20.56 3.12
C GLU A 310 12.82 -21.42 3.85
N ARG A 311 11.75 -21.86 3.17
CA ARG A 311 10.77 -22.82 3.70
C ARG A 311 11.42 -24.14 4.09
N LEU A 312 12.25 -24.71 3.20
CA LEU A 312 12.98 -25.95 3.49
C LEU A 312 14.01 -25.77 4.61
N ALA A 313 14.67 -24.61 4.70
CA ALA A 313 15.58 -24.28 5.80
C ALA A 313 14.85 -24.18 7.14
N ALA A 314 13.64 -23.60 7.16
CA ALA A 314 12.79 -23.54 8.35
C ALA A 314 12.29 -24.94 8.79
N GLU A 315 11.88 -25.78 7.85
CA GLU A 315 11.48 -27.17 8.13
C GLU A 315 12.65 -28.00 8.69
N VAL A 316 13.84 -27.91 8.10
CA VAL A 316 15.05 -28.57 8.63
C VAL A 316 15.44 -28.00 9.99
N GLY A 317 15.34 -26.68 10.19
CA GLY A 317 15.62 -26.03 11.48
C GLY A 317 14.68 -26.48 12.60
N ALA A 318 13.40 -26.69 12.30
CA ALA A 318 12.41 -27.20 13.25
C ALA A 318 12.69 -28.66 13.68
N VAL A 319 13.19 -29.51 12.76
CA VAL A 319 13.53 -30.92 13.04
C VAL A 319 14.77 -31.06 13.94
N VAL A 320 15.64 -30.06 14.02
CA VAL A 320 16.88 -30.10 14.82
C VAL A 320 16.66 -29.70 16.29
N ILE A 321 15.43 -29.37 16.71
CA ILE A 321 15.08 -29.01 18.10
C ILE A 321 14.03 -29.97 18.70
N ASP A 322 14.22 -31.28 18.59
CA ASP A 322 13.49 -32.25 19.43
C ASP A 322 14.33 -33.47 19.85
N ASP A 323 15.60 -33.24 20.24
CA ASP A 323 16.42 -34.25 20.93
C ASP A 323 17.05 -33.66 22.19
N LYS A 324 16.21 -33.43 23.19
CA LYS A 324 16.61 -33.24 24.59
C LYS A 324 16.06 -34.37 25.45
N THR A 325 16.64 -35.54 25.30
CA THR A 325 16.64 -36.53 26.38
C THR A 325 17.71 -36.14 27.40
N ASP A 326 17.31 -35.98 28.67
CA ASP A 326 18.24 -35.79 29.78
C ASP A 326 19.11 -37.04 29.97
N ASP A 327 20.43 -36.91 29.84
CA ASP A 327 21.32 -37.64 30.75
C ASP A 327 22.62 -36.86 31.04
N LYS A 328 23.09 -36.97 32.28
CA LYS A 328 24.32 -36.31 32.77
C LYS A 328 25.46 -37.31 32.83
N THR A 329 26.48 -37.15 32.00
CA THR A 329 27.83 -37.64 32.36
C THR A 329 28.94 -36.70 31.88
N ASP A 330 29.81 -36.30 32.81
CA ASP A 330 31.06 -35.60 32.53
C ASP A 330 32.11 -36.54 31.92
N ILE A 331 32.51 -36.32 30.67
CA ILE A 331 33.82 -36.77 30.16
C ILE A 331 34.43 -35.66 29.30
N LYS A 332 35.63 -35.20 29.69
CA LYS A 332 36.53 -34.42 28.84
C LYS A 332 37.45 -35.38 28.08
N GLN A 333 37.60 -35.23 26.76
CA GLN A 333 38.92 -35.13 26.11
C GLN A 333 38.86 -34.81 24.61
N ASP A 334 39.97 -34.25 24.12
CA ASP A 334 40.25 -33.80 22.76
C ASP A 334 39.94 -34.78 21.62
N THR A 335 39.46 -34.24 20.49
CA THR A 335 40.08 -34.53 19.20
C THR A 335 39.94 -33.39 18.19
N LYS A 336 40.80 -33.44 17.16
CA LYS A 336 41.11 -32.37 16.20
C LYS A 336 40.07 -32.21 15.09
N GLN A 337 39.79 -30.95 14.76
CA GLN A 337 40.06 -30.33 13.46
C GLN A 337 39.87 -31.19 12.19
N ASP A 338 38.89 -30.83 11.36
CA ASP A 338 39.01 -30.86 9.90
C ASP A 338 38.06 -29.81 9.27
N VAL A 339 38.63 -28.77 8.68
CA VAL A 339 37.94 -27.80 7.81
C VAL A 339 38.74 -27.71 6.53
N LEU A 340 38.13 -28.09 5.41
CA LEU A 340 38.77 -28.09 4.10
C LEU A 340 38.89 -26.66 3.55
N SER A 341 40.09 -26.10 3.59
CA SER A 341 40.45 -24.94 2.76
C SER A 341 40.95 -25.39 1.38
N TYR A 342 40.62 -24.63 0.34
CA TYR A 342 41.26 -24.74 -0.98
C TYR A 342 42.18 -23.54 -1.24
N ASN A 343 43.22 -23.77 -2.04
CA ASN A 343 44.51 -23.07 -1.95
C ASN A 343 44.60 -21.74 -2.72
N GLU A 344 45.42 -20.82 -2.19
CA GLU A 344 46.22 -19.88 -3.00
C GLU A 344 47.49 -20.55 -3.54
N PRO A 345 48.03 -20.10 -4.70
CA PRO A 345 49.40 -20.38 -5.11
C PRO A 345 50.38 -19.21 -4.84
N THR A 346 51.22 -19.39 -3.82
CA THR A 346 52.62 -18.91 -3.63
C THR A 346 53.19 -17.70 -4.40
N LYS A 347 53.56 -16.67 -3.59
CA LYS A 347 54.83 -15.90 -3.53
C LYS A 347 55.83 -15.88 -4.70
N ILE A 348 56.40 -14.69 -4.94
CA ILE A 348 57.84 -14.46 -5.18
C ILE A 348 58.33 -13.33 -4.24
N GLU A 349 59.61 -13.37 -3.85
CA GLU A 349 60.36 -12.52 -2.89
C GLU A 349 60.95 -11.26 -3.62
N GLU A 350 61.64 -10.25 -3.08
CA GLU A 350 62.21 -9.91 -1.75
C GLU A 350 62.54 -8.38 -1.65
N GLU A 351 63.32 -7.97 -0.63
CA GLU A 351 64.12 -6.70 -0.48
C GLU A 351 63.52 -5.38 0.11
N GLN A 352 63.45 -5.37 1.45
CA GLN A 352 64.09 -4.41 2.39
C GLN A 352 64.44 -2.94 1.99
N SER A 353 64.02 -1.96 2.82
CA SER A 353 64.86 -1.31 3.89
C SER A 353 64.08 -0.23 4.69
N LYS A 354 64.16 -0.19 6.04
CA LYS A 354 64.84 0.81 6.94
C LYS A 354 64.39 2.30 6.77
N THR A 355 64.20 3.15 7.80
CA THR A 355 64.44 3.16 9.28
C THR A 355 63.67 4.37 9.90
N GLU A 356 63.43 4.61 11.21
CA GLU A 356 63.76 3.94 12.49
C GLU A 356 62.60 4.14 13.53
N LYS A 357 62.57 5.24 14.32
CA LYS A 357 61.72 5.44 15.54
C LYS A 357 61.57 6.92 15.92
N ASN A 358 60.54 7.27 16.71
CA ASN A 358 60.72 7.65 18.14
C ASN A 358 59.42 7.92 18.91
N ASN A 359 59.38 7.45 20.18
CA ASN A 359 58.38 7.77 21.20
C ASN A 359 58.77 9.05 21.96
N SER A 360 57.81 9.78 22.53
CA SER A 360 57.80 10.12 23.98
C SER A 360 56.60 10.98 24.40
N GLU A 361 55.74 10.42 25.26
CA GLU A 361 55.03 11.10 26.35
C GLU A 361 55.97 11.19 27.59
N PRO A 362 55.59 11.72 28.79
CA PRO A 362 54.42 12.52 29.18
C PRO A 362 54.78 13.76 30.07
N ALA A 363 53.79 14.48 30.63
CA ALA A 363 53.56 14.60 32.09
C ALA A 363 52.99 15.94 32.63
N ALA A 364 51.99 15.77 33.52
CA ALA A 364 51.72 16.52 34.77
C ALA A 364 51.06 17.93 34.78
N ALA A 365 50.06 18.04 35.66
CA ALA A 365 49.34 19.25 36.08
C ALA A 365 50.02 19.95 37.28
N PRO A 366 49.39 21.00 37.84
CA PRO A 366 48.94 20.87 39.22
C PRO A 366 47.49 21.31 39.48
N SER A 367 47.00 20.96 40.66
CA SER A 367 45.60 21.01 41.11
C SER A 367 45.26 22.20 42.02
N SER A 368 43.97 22.49 42.16
CA SER A 368 43.39 22.85 43.46
C SER A 368 41.92 22.39 43.59
N THR A 369 41.59 21.94 44.79
CA THR A 369 40.36 21.27 45.24
C THR A 369 39.20 22.22 45.57
N THR A 370 37.94 21.76 45.45
CA THR A 370 37.02 21.53 46.60
C THR A 370 35.73 20.78 46.20
N ALA A 371 35.08 20.15 47.20
CA ALA A 371 33.80 19.39 47.20
C ALA A 371 32.73 19.86 46.18
N ALA A 372 32.02 18.99 45.44
CA ALA A 372 31.21 17.80 45.81
C ALA A 372 29.81 18.15 46.36
N GLU A 373 28.80 18.01 45.50
CA GLU A 373 27.41 17.62 45.81
C GLU A 373 26.76 17.05 44.53
N ASP A 374 25.69 16.26 44.70
CA ASP A 374 25.19 15.26 43.74
C ASP A 374 23.76 15.60 43.30
N GLU A 375 23.50 15.70 41.99
CA GLU A 375 22.14 15.83 41.43
C GLU A 375 21.89 14.81 40.31
N GLY A 376 21.23 13.72 40.67
CA GLY A 376 20.70 12.72 39.76
C GLY A 376 19.35 13.12 39.15
N LYS A 377 19.15 12.79 37.87
CA LYS A 377 17.92 13.02 37.09
C LYS A 377 16.70 12.31 37.69
N GLU A 378 15.55 12.98 37.75
CA GLU A 378 14.23 12.33 37.80
C GLU A 378 13.55 12.33 36.41
N SER A 379 12.87 11.23 36.10
CA SER A 379 11.97 11.08 34.94
C SER A 379 10.52 11.42 35.36
N PRO A 380 9.66 11.91 34.45
CA PRO A 380 8.25 12.16 34.78
C PRO A 380 7.50 10.85 35.05
N LYS A 381 6.75 10.81 36.16
CA LYS A 381 5.85 9.68 36.49
C LYS A 381 4.48 9.88 35.84
N THR A 382 3.91 8.79 35.33
CA THR A 382 2.53 8.71 34.84
C THR A 382 1.53 8.87 35.99
N GLU A 383 0.54 9.74 35.84
CA GLU A 383 -0.51 9.94 36.84
C GLU A 383 -1.69 8.99 36.56
N GLN A 384 -2.10 8.20 37.55
CA GLN A 384 -3.21 7.24 37.43
C GLN A 384 -4.54 7.87 37.86
N LEU A 385 -5.53 7.87 36.97
CA LEU A 385 -6.90 8.28 37.27
C LEU A 385 -7.59 7.29 38.22
N LYS A 386 -8.38 7.80 39.16
CA LYS A 386 -9.08 7.00 40.20
C LYS A 386 -10.46 6.51 39.74
N PRO A 387 -10.94 5.35 40.24
CA PRO A 387 -12.12 4.67 39.73
C PRO A 387 -13.43 5.14 40.39
N GLU A 388 -13.80 6.41 40.24
CA GLU A 388 -15.06 6.96 40.82
C GLU A 388 -15.99 7.62 39.78
N ASN A 389 -15.62 7.68 38.49
CA ASN A 389 -16.41 8.36 37.43
C ASN A 389 -17.00 7.43 36.34
N LEU A 390 -16.99 6.10 36.50
CA LEU A 390 -17.57 5.21 35.47
C LEU A 390 -19.11 5.22 35.45
N GLU A 391 -19.76 5.20 36.62
CA GLU A 391 -21.22 5.06 36.71
C GLU A 391 -21.99 6.28 36.18
N GLU A 392 -21.43 7.50 36.27
CA GLU A 392 -22.06 8.70 35.68
C GLU A 392 -21.98 8.72 34.14
N ILE A 393 -20.92 8.16 33.56
CA ILE A 393 -20.73 8.11 32.09
C ILE A 393 -21.65 7.06 31.45
N GLU A 394 -21.82 5.89 32.09
CA GLU A 394 -22.75 4.85 31.61
C GLU A 394 -24.22 5.30 31.71
N ALA A 395 -24.57 6.09 32.74
CA ALA A 395 -25.92 6.63 32.90
C ALA A 395 -26.30 7.70 31.86
N GLU A 396 -25.32 8.43 31.30
CA GLU A 396 -25.56 9.43 30.26
C GLU A 396 -25.71 8.78 28.88
N ALA A 397 -24.90 7.77 28.55
CA ALA A 397 -24.99 7.00 27.31
C ALA A 397 -26.34 6.28 27.14
N ALA A 398 -26.90 5.73 28.22
CA ALA A 398 -28.18 5.02 28.21
C ALA A 398 -29.41 5.93 27.98
N ARG A 399 -29.27 7.26 28.14
CA ARG A 399 -30.36 8.21 27.85
C ARG A 399 -30.44 8.56 26.37
N THR A 400 -29.30 8.59 25.66
CA THR A 400 -29.24 8.94 24.23
C THR A 400 -29.83 7.88 23.30
N GLU A 401 -29.87 6.60 23.70
CA GLU A 401 -30.41 5.52 22.85
C GLU A 401 -31.95 5.45 22.77
N SER A 402 -32.70 6.23 23.57
CA SER A 402 -34.17 6.16 23.61
C SER A 402 -34.92 7.08 22.64
N LEU A 403 -34.20 7.87 21.81
CA LEU A 403 -34.77 8.95 21.00
C LEU A 403 -34.50 8.85 19.48
N VAL A 404 -34.53 7.64 18.92
CA VAL A 404 -34.67 7.45 17.45
C VAL A 404 -35.70 6.36 17.15
N THR A 405 -36.99 6.73 17.08
CA THR A 405 -38.04 5.87 16.49
C THR A 405 -38.87 6.65 15.48
N GLU A 406 -39.21 5.95 14.39
CA GLU A 406 -39.93 6.39 13.17
C GLU A 406 -39.16 7.26 12.13
N PRO A 407 -39.08 6.82 10.86
CA PRO A 407 -38.62 7.65 9.74
C PRO A 407 -39.71 8.63 9.26
N PRO A 408 -39.35 9.80 8.72
CA PRO A 408 -40.33 10.81 8.31
C PRO A 408 -41.12 10.37 7.07
N LYS A 409 -42.45 10.60 7.11
CA LYS A 409 -43.34 10.39 5.95
C LYS A 409 -43.05 11.41 4.84
N PRO A 410 -43.11 11.02 3.55
CA PRO A 410 -42.87 11.94 2.44
C PRO A 410 -43.98 13.00 2.34
N GLN A 411 -43.59 14.27 2.20
CA GLN A 411 -44.49 15.37 1.83
C GLN A 411 -44.55 15.54 0.30
N PRO A 412 -45.69 16.00 -0.25
CA PRO A 412 -45.88 16.08 -1.70
C PRO A 412 -45.05 17.20 -2.34
N SER A 413 -44.54 16.91 -3.54
CA SER A 413 -43.84 17.87 -4.40
C SER A 413 -44.76 19.03 -4.80
N LYS A 414 -44.27 20.27 -4.65
CA LYS A 414 -44.91 21.43 -5.29
C LYS A 414 -44.50 21.48 -6.75
N GLU A 415 -45.47 21.63 -7.63
CA GLU A 415 -45.24 21.97 -9.04
C GLU A 415 -44.79 23.44 -9.13
N GLU A 416 -43.61 23.70 -9.69
CA GLU A 416 -43.27 25.02 -10.22
C GLU A 416 -43.49 25.02 -11.73
N THR A 417 -44.45 25.84 -12.17
CA THR A 417 -44.84 25.99 -13.57
C THR A 417 -43.84 26.88 -14.31
N LEU A 418 -42.92 26.27 -15.05
CA LEU A 418 -42.03 27.01 -15.95
C LEU A 418 -42.78 27.37 -17.25
N GLN A 419 -43.02 28.67 -17.47
CA GLN A 419 -43.62 29.17 -18.71
C GLN A 419 -42.62 29.05 -19.87
N THR A 420 -43.07 28.47 -20.98
CA THR A 420 -42.29 28.34 -22.21
C THR A 420 -42.80 29.29 -23.29
N ASP A 421 -42.15 30.44 -23.42
CA ASP A 421 -42.42 31.35 -24.55
C ASP A 421 -41.89 30.73 -25.86
N THR A 422 -42.78 30.67 -26.85
CA THR A 422 -42.50 30.13 -28.20
C THR A 422 -42.43 31.28 -29.21
N PRO A 423 -41.36 31.40 -30.01
CA PRO A 423 -41.36 32.27 -31.18
C PRO A 423 -41.94 31.53 -32.40
N THR A 424 -42.97 32.14 -33.01
CA THR A 424 -43.69 31.65 -34.18
C THR A 424 -42.82 31.68 -35.45
N ALA A 425 -42.93 30.67 -36.30
CA ALA A 425 -42.29 30.64 -37.63
C ALA A 425 -43.34 30.57 -38.76
N THR A 426 -43.10 31.29 -39.88
CA THR A 426 -43.62 31.10 -41.28
C THR A 426 -43.30 32.37 -42.13
N PRO A 427 -43.38 32.37 -43.48
CA PRO A 427 -42.49 31.62 -44.40
C PRO A 427 -42.07 32.41 -45.69
N ALA A 428 -41.05 31.95 -46.43
CA ALA A 428 -40.81 32.17 -47.89
C ALA A 428 -39.56 31.35 -48.31
N GLU A 429 -39.64 30.32 -49.15
CA GLU A 429 -39.72 30.33 -50.63
C GLU A 429 -38.40 30.61 -51.39
N SER A 430 -37.82 29.50 -51.92
CA SER A 430 -37.12 29.32 -53.20
C SER A 430 -36.33 30.47 -53.88
N ILE A 431 -35.10 30.17 -54.33
CA ILE A 431 -34.76 29.98 -55.76
C ILE A 431 -33.31 29.44 -55.90
N SER A 432 -33.03 28.78 -57.03
CA SER A 432 -31.79 28.08 -57.39
C SER A 432 -30.77 28.93 -58.18
N LYS A 433 -29.49 28.51 -58.12
CA LYS A 433 -28.41 28.48 -59.16
C LYS A 433 -27.03 28.59 -58.48
N GLU A 434 -26.03 27.72 -58.68
CA GLU A 434 -25.27 27.33 -59.90
C GLU A 434 -24.06 28.26 -60.14
N GLU A 435 -22.94 27.71 -60.66
CA GLU A 435 -21.63 28.37 -60.95
C GLU A 435 -20.74 28.78 -59.74
N GLU A 436 -19.40 28.78 -59.80
CA GLU A 436 -18.44 27.96 -60.57
C GLU A 436 -17.06 27.96 -59.85
N SER A 437 -16.13 27.12 -60.30
CA SER A 437 -14.72 27.06 -59.86
C SER A 437 -13.93 28.35 -60.15
N LYS A 438 -13.01 28.76 -59.24
CA LYS A 438 -11.57 29.03 -59.55
C LYS A 438 -10.71 29.61 -58.40
N SER A 439 -9.57 28.93 -58.16
CA SER A 439 -8.19 29.49 -58.14
C SER A 439 -7.71 30.53 -57.09
N LYS A 440 -6.70 30.10 -56.30
CA LYS A 440 -5.60 30.89 -55.66
C LYS A 440 -6.04 31.87 -54.54
N PHE A 441 -5.27 32.07 -53.48
CA PHE A 441 -3.81 31.91 -53.29
C PHE A 441 -3.45 30.98 -52.12
#